data_AF-A0A925IDU6-F1
#
_entry.id   AF-A0A925IDU6-F1
#
_cell.length_a   1.000
_cell.length_b   1.000
_cell.length_c   1.000
_cell.angle_alpha   90.00
_cell.angle_beta   90.00
_cell.angle_gamma   90.00
#
_symmetry.space_group_name_H-M   'P 1'
#
loop_
_entity.id
_entity.type
_entity.pdbx_description
1 polymer ?
#
loop_
_entity_poly.entity_id
_entity_poly.type
_entity_poly.pdbx_seq_one_letter_code
_entity_poly.pdbx_strand_id
1 'polypeptide(L)'
;MCTVVFIPGREKIYLGSLRDESPKRPRALVPEVYTAGSTSYVAPKDPMASGTWVGASDTGNAIVLLNGGFENHQRKSYYRKSRGLIVSELLASELPVVEWSLIDMQDIEPFTLIVWSDKNLFELVLDRKERHRTRLDVTQPHIWSSS
;
A
#
# COMPACT_ATOMS: atom_id res chain seq x y z
N MET A 1 -11.42 5.93 8.92
CA MET A 1 -11.58 4.59 8.30
C MET A 1 -11.19 4.73 6.83
N CYS A 2 -10.07 4.16 6.38
CA CYS A 2 -9.73 4.23 4.95
C CYS A 2 -10.53 3.18 4.16
N THR A 3 -10.93 3.50 2.93
CA THR A 3 -11.64 2.58 2.04
C THR A 3 -10.89 2.45 0.72
N VAL A 4 -10.80 1.23 0.21
CA VAL A 4 -10.21 0.93 -1.10
C VAL A 4 -11.23 0.21 -1.95
N VAL A 5 -11.27 0.55 -3.23
CA VAL A 5 -12.10 -0.12 -4.23
C VAL A 5 -11.24 -0.57 -5.40
N PHE A 6 -11.45 -1.80 -5.84
CA PHE A 6 -10.96 -2.32 -7.10
C PHE A 6 -12.16 -2.58 -8.02
N ILE A 7 -12.09 -2.07 -9.24
CA ILE A 7 -13.12 -2.29 -10.25
C ILE A 7 -12.44 -2.84 -11.51
N PRO A 8 -12.81 -4.03 -11.99
CA PRO A 8 -12.31 -4.54 -13.24
C PRO A 8 -12.94 -3.80 -14.43
N GLY A 9 -12.13 -3.52 -15.44
CA GLY A 9 -12.57 -3.07 -16.77
C GLY A 9 -12.09 -4.05 -17.85
N ARG A 10 -12.49 -3.83 -19.11
CA ARG A 10 -12.14 -4.74 -20.22
C ARG A 10 -10.63 -4.87 -20.43
N GLU A 11 -9.93 -3.74 -20.54
CA GLU A 11 -8.49 -3.67 -20.83
C GLU A 11 -7.72 -2.83 -19.79
N LYS A 12 -8.40 -2.42 -18.73
CA LYS A 12 -7.87 -1.58 -17.66
C LYS A 12 -8.48 -1.98 -16.34
N ILE A 13 -7.80 -1.63 -15.27
CA ILE A 13 -8.31 -1.72 -13.91
C ILE A 13 -8.49 -0.32 -13.33
N TYR A 14 -9.33 -0.22 -12.32
CA TYR A 14 -9.45 0.98 -11.51
C TYR A 14 -9.18 0.64 -10.05
N LEU A 15 -8.25 1.37 -9.44
CA LEU A 15 -8.01 1.36 -8.00
C LEU A 15 -8.34 2.74 -7.45
N GLY A 16 -9.25 2.78 -6.48
CA GLY A 16 -9.64 3.99 -5.77
C GLY A 16 -9.26 3.88 -4.29
N SER A 17 -8.75 4.97 -3.72
CA SER A 17 -8.45 5.07 -2.30
C SER A 17 -9.12 6.31 -1.70
N LEU A 18 -9.98 6.09 -0.72
CA LEU A 18 -10.55 7.10 0.15
C LEU A 18 -9.76 7.06 1.46
N ARG A 19 -8.88 8.04 1.64
CA ARG A 19 -8.05 8.13 2.85
C ARG A 19 -8.72 9.04 3.88
N ASP A 20 -9.23 8.42 4.94
CA ASP A 20 -9.58 9.13 6.17
C ASP A 20 -8.34 9.34 7.02
N GLU A 21 -8.11 10.59 7.43
CA GLU A 21 -6.96 10.96 8.24
C GLU A 21 -7.35 12.01 9.28
N SER A 22 -6.56 12.11 10.36
CA SER A 22 -6.76 13.12 11.39
C SER A 22 -6.79 14.53 10.78
N PRO A 23 -7.77 15.39 11.13
CA PRO A 23 -7.80 16.79 10.72
C PRO A 23 -6.56 17.59 11.14
N LYS A 24 -5.81 17.09 12.14
CA LYS A 24 -4.56 17.70 12.61
C LYS A 24 -3.36 17.36 11.71
N ARG A 25 -3.49 16.36 10.83
CA ARG A 25 -2.40 15.99 9.94
C ARG A 25 -2.31 17.01 8.80
N PRO A 26 -1.10 17.48 8.45
CA PRO A 26 -0.97 18.43 7.36
C PRO A 26 -1.47 17.84 6.04
N ARG A 27 -1.93 18.72 5.15
CA ARG A 27 -2.38 18.32 3.82
C ARG A 27 -1.25 17.58 3.10
N ALA A 28 -1.58 16.46 2.49
CA ALA A 28 -0.62 15.69 1.70
C ALA A 28 -0.08 16.51 0.52
N LEU A 29 1.17 16.23 0.16
CA LEU A 29 1.77 16.78 -1.06
C LEU A 29 1.07 16.19 -2.28
N VAL A 30 1.00 17.00 -3.34
CA VAL A 30 0.43 16.57 -4.62
C VAL A 30 1.23 15.40 -5.20
N PRO A 31 0.62 14.56 -6.06
CA PRO A 31 1.34 13.49 -6.70
C PRO A 31 2.51 14.01 -7.54
N GLU A 32 3.69 13.46 -7.30
CA GLU A 32 4.91 13.73 -8.05
C GLU A 32 5.54 12.41 -8.48
N VAL A 33 6.44 12.47 -9.47
CA VAL A 33 7.23 11.33 -9.92
C VAL A 33 8.51 11.24 -9.07
N TYR A 34 8.77 10.06 -8.54
CA TYR A 34 9.99 9.74 -7.82
C TYR A 34 10.73 8.62 -8.55
N THR A 35 12.06 8.71 -8.60
CA THR A 35 12.91 7.69 -9.23
C THR A 35 13.80 7.05 -8.17
N ALA A 36 13.87 5.72 -8.20
CA ALA A 36 14.72 4.92 -7.34
C ALA A 36 15.33 3.78 -8.16
N GLY A 37 16.64 3.87 -8.42
CA GLY A 37 17.31 2.95 -9.34
C GLY A 37 16.79 3.12 -10.78
N SER A 38 16.34 2.02 -11.39
CA SER A 38 15.75 1.98 -12.74
C SER A 38 14.24 2.19 -12.77
N THR A 39 13.56 2.18 -11.62
CA THR A 39 12.10 2.28 -11.52
C THR A 39 11.69 3.71 -11.14
N SER A 40 10.66 4.23 -11.79
CA SER A 40 9.99 5.46 -11.36
C SER A 40 8.55 5.18 -10.94
N TYR A 41 8.05 5.93 -9.97
CA TYR A 41 6.66 5.82 -9.52
C TYR A 41 6.06 7.18 -9.24
N VAL A 42 4.74 7.29 -9.45
CA VAL A 42 3.95 8.46 -9.10
C VAL A 42 3.19 8.21 -7.81
N ALA A 43 3.29 9.16 -6.87
CA ALA A 43 2.59 9.07 -5.59
C ALA A 43 2.44 10.47 -4.95
N PRO A 44 1.34 10.73 -4.20
CA PRO A 44 1.35 11.80 -3.21
C PRO A 44 2.29 11.44 -2.05
N LYS A 45 2.71 12.41 -1.25
CA LYS A 45 3.50 12.15 -0.03
C LYS A 45 2.84 12.71 1.21
N ASP A 46 2.98 11.95 2.28
CA ASP A 46 2.63 12.41 3.61
C ASP A 46 3.76 13.26 4.20
N PRO A 47 3.56 14.56 4.47
CA PRO A 47 4.65 15.44 4.91
C PRO A 47 5.17 15.10 6.31
N MET A 48 4.41 14.36 7.13
CA MET A 48 4.83 14.01 8.49
C MET A 48 5.67 12.73 8.55
N ALA A 49 5.34 11.74 7.70
CA ALA A 49 6.00 10.43 7.69
C ALA A 49 6.86 10.17 6.45
N SER A 50 6.89 11.12 5.50
CA SER A 50 7.61 11.12 4.21
C SER A 50 7.29 9.96 3.25
N GLY A 51 6.39 9.06 3.63
CA GLY A 51 5.93 7.94 2.81
C GLY A 51 4.68 8.26 2.01
N THR A 52 4.13 7.24 1.33
CA THR A 52 2.86 7.32 0.61
C THR A 52 1.87 6.25 1.07
N TRP A 53 0.57 6.47 0.85
CA TRP A 53 -0.47 5.46 1.02
C TRP A 53 -1.00 4.92 -0.31
N VAL A 54 -0.59 5.50 -1.43
CA VAL A 54 -1.07 5.11 -2.76
C VAL A 54 -0.04 5.49 -3.83
N GLY A 55 0.11 4.67 -4.85
CA GLY A 55 0.93 5.03 -6.00
C GLY A 55 0.92 3.97 -7.09
N ALA A 56 1.56 4.31 -8.21
CA ALA A 56 1.77 3.42 -9.34
C ALA A 56 3.17 3.60 -9.93
N SER A 57 3.80 2.52 -10.35
CA SER A 57 5.11 2.53 -11.00
C SER A 57 5.01 2.50 -12.53
N ASP A 58 6.08 2.91 -13.20
CA ASP A 58 6.26 2.81 -14.65
C ASP A 58 6.33 1.35 -15.16
N THR A 59 6.60 0.39 -14.27
CA THR A 59 6.50 -1.05 -14.53
C THR A 59 5.06 -1.59 -14.52
N GLY A 60 4.06 -0.73 -14.28
CA GLY A 60 2.65 -1.11 -14.28
C GLY A 60 2.15 -1.71 -12.96
N ASN A 61 2.94 -1.63 -11.89
CA ASN A 61 2.49 -2.01 -10.55
C ASN A 61 1.71 -0.85 -9.91
N ALA A 62 0.74 -1.17 -9.05
CA ALA A 62 0.05 -0.17 -8.22
C ALA A 62 -0.18 -0.71 -6.82
N ILE A 63 -0.06 0.16 -5.81
CA ILE A 63 -0.15 -0.22 -4.40
C ILE A 63 -1.02 0.78 -3.66
N VAL A 64 -1.91 0.26 -2.81
CA VAL A 64 -2.72 1.04 -1.87
C VAL A 64 -2.56 0.50 -0.46
N LEU A 65 -2.31 1.38 0.51
CA LEU A 65 -2.18 1.08 1.92
C LEU A 65 -3.51 1.25 2.66
N LEU A 66 -3.85 0.25 3.45
CA LEU A 66 -4.90 0.28 4.47
C LEU A 66 -4.29 0.14 5.86
N ASN A 67 -4.89 0.82 6.83
CA ASN A 67 -4.46 0.72 8.22
C ASN A 67 -4.90 -0.61 8.85
N GLY A 68 -4.03 -1.22 9.67
CA GLY A 68 -4.37 -2.43 10.42
C GLY A 68 -4.23 -3.72 9.60
N GLY A 69 -4.04 -4.84 10.31
CA GLY A 69 -4.08 -6.17 9.72
C GLY A 69 -5.50 -6.75 9.74
N PHE A 70 -5.66 -8.01 10.14
CA PHE A 70 -6.99 -8.63 10.31
C PHE A 70 -7.74 -8.15 11.56
N GLU A 71 -7.00 -7.79 12.61
CA GLU A 71 -7.57 -7.38 13.89
C GLU A 71 -7.01 -6.04 14.32
N ASN A 72 -7.81 -5.31 15.11
CA ASN A 72 -7.35 -4.10 15.78
C ASN A 72 -6.14 -4.42 16.66
N HIS A 73 -5.09 -3.63 16.50
CA HIS A 73 -3.89 -3.76 17.33
C HIS A 73 -3.74 -2.63 18.33
N GLN A 74 -3.19 -2.96 19.50
CA GLN A 74 -2.65 -1.95 20.38
C GLN A 74 -1.36 -1.40 19.76
N ARG A 75 -1.33 -0.08 19.57
CA ARG A 75 -0.15 0.61 19.05
C ARG A 75 1.00 0.52 20.05
N LYS A 76 2.19 0.20 19.54
CA LYS A 76 3.44 0.30 20.29
C LYS A 76 3.83 1.78 20.43
N SER A 77 4.65 2.08 21.44
CA SER A 77 5.26 3.40 21.62
C SER A 77 6.29 3.73 20.53
N TYR A 78 6.84 2.70 19.89
CA TYR A 78 7.86 2.82 18.85
C TYR A 78 7.64 1.79 17.74
N TYR A 79 7.84 2.24 16.50
CA TYR A 79 7.93 1.41 15.30
C TYR A 79 9.14 1.86 14.49
N ARG A 80 9.87 0.91 13.90
CA ARG A 80 11.15 1.13 13.22
C ARG A 80 11.01 2.00 11.97
N LYS A 81 9.93 1.82 11.21
CA LYS A 81 9.67 2.51 9.95
C LYS A 81 8.18 2.71 9.75
N SER A 82 7.80 3.80 9.07
CA SER A 82 6.40 4.06 8.74
C SER A 82 5.92 3.14 7.62
N ARG A 83 4.66 2.72 7.70
CA ARG A 83 4.03 1.86 6.68
C ARG A 83 4.06 2.50 5.29
N GLY A 84 3.96 3.83 5.23
CA GLY A 84 4.03 4.53 3.96
C GLY A 84 5.41 4.54 3.31
N LEU A 85 6.49 4.38 4.09
CA LEU A 85 7.84 4.20 3.54
C LEU A 85 8.01 2.80 2.96
N ILE A 86 7.38 1.78 3.57
CA ILE A 86 7.31 0.44 2.98
C ILE A 86 6.63 0.49 1.61
N VAL A 87 5.53 1.24 1.49
CA VAL A 87 4.87 1.43 0.18
C VAL A 87 5.79 2.08 -0.84
N SER A 88 6.53 3.13 -0.45
CA SER A 88 7.51 3.78 -1.32
C SER A 88 8.62 2.82 -1.79
N GLU A 89 9.11 1.94 -0.90
CA GLU A 89 10.11 0.91 -1.23
C GLU A 89 9.56 -0.13 -2.21
N LEU A 90 8.33 -0.58 -2.01
CA LEU A 90 7.68 -1.54 -2.90
C LEU A 90 7.35 -0.93 -4.27
N LEU A 91 6.92 0.34 -4.32
CA LEU A 91 6.68 1.05 -5.58
C LEU A 91 7.95 1.29 -6.40
N ALA A 92 9.12 1.29 -5.74
CA ALA A 92 10.42 1.34 -6.41
C ALA A 92 10.88 -0.03 -6.95
N SER A 93 10.16 -1.12 -6.66
CA SER A 93 10.51 -2.46 -7.10
C SER A 93 9.75 -2.86 -8.37
N GLU A 94 10.44 -3.57 -9.27
CA GLU A 94 9.80 -4.20 -10.43
C GLU A 94 8.88 -5.37 -9.99
N LEU A 95 9.23 -6.04 -8.88
CA LEU A 95 8.56 -7.24 -8.36
C LEU A 95 8.09 -7.03 -6.91
N PRO A 96 7.13 -6.12 -6.64
CA PRO A 96 6.75 -5.73 -5.29
C PRO A 96 6.25 -6.89 -4.42
N VAL A 97 5.58 -7.89 -5.01
CA VAL A 97 5.09 -9.06 -4.27
C VAL A 97 6.23 -10.00 -3.84
N VAL A 98 7.32 -10.04 -4.60
CA VAL A 98 8.53 -10.76 -4.21
C VAL A 98 9.27 -9.97 -3.14
N GLU A 99 9.47 -8.67 -3.36
CA GLU A 99 10.14 -7.75 -2.44
C GLU A 99 9.45 -7.73 -1.05
N TRP A 100 8.11 -7.78 -1.01
CA TRP A 100 7.33 -7.95 0.21
C TRP A 100 7.81 -9.13 1.09
N SER A 101 8.24 -10.23 0.46
CA SER A 101 8.73 -11.42 1.14
C SER A 101 10.16 -11.25 1.66
N LEU A 102 10.91 -10.29 1.13
CA LEU A 102 12.33 -10.05 1.43
C LEU A 102 12.55 -8.90 2.42
N ILE A 103 11.69 -7.88 2.40
CA ILE A 103 11.77 -6.75 3.32
C ILE A 103 11.70 -7.22 4.77
N ASP A 104 12.60 -6.67 5.58
CA ASP A 104 12.58 -6.82 7.03
C ASP A 104 11.38 -6.05 7.64
N MET A 105 10.38 -6.81 8.09
CA MET A 105 9.17 -6.29 8.73
C MET A 105 9.27 -6.21 10.26
N GLN A 106 10.47 -6.35 10.84
CA GLN A 106 10.65 -6.20 12.28
C GLN A 106 10.22 -4.80 12.75
N ASP A 107 9.37 -4.81 13.79
CA ASP A 107 8.82 -3.63 14.45
C ASP A 107 8.15 -2.63 13.49
N ILE A 108 7.43 -3.16 12.49
CA ILE A 108 6.50 -2.39 11.66
C ILE A 108 5.08 -2.52 12.20
N GLU A 109 4.33 -1.42 12.18
CA GLU A 109 2.92 -1.41 12.59
C GLU A 109 2.08 -2.26 11.63
N PRO A 110 1.18 -3.16 12.09
CA PRO A 110 0.32 -3.96 11.23
C PRO A 110 -0.47 -3.16 10.19
N PHE A 111 -0.61 -3.75 9.00
CA PHE A 111 -1.22 -3.11 7.84
C PHE A 111 -1.60 -4.09 6.75
N THR A 112 -2.44 -3.60 5.84
CA THR A 112 -2.88 -4.31 4.64
C THR A 112 -2.48 -3.51 3.41
N LEU A 113 -1.95 -4.17 2.40
CA LEU A 113 -1.70 -3.62 1.08
C LEU A 113 -2.59 -4.29 0.05
N ILE A 114 -3.20 -3.48 -0.80
CA ILE A 114 -3.81 -3.94 -2.04
C ILE A 114 -2.82 -3.66 -3.16
N VAL A 115 -2.32 -4.72 -3.80
CA VAL A 115 -1.23 -4.67 -4.77
C VAL A 115 -1.70 -5.22 -6.09
N TRP A 116 -1.68 -4.38 -7.12
CA TRP A 116 -1.73 -4.82 -8.51
C TRP A 116 -0.31 -5.01 -9.03
N SER A 117 0.01 -6.22 -9.47
CA SER A 117 1.33 -6.56 -10.02
C SER A 117 1.22 -7.72 -10.99
N ASP A 118 1.91 -7.64 -12.13
CA ASP A 118 1.89 -8.66 -13.18
C ASP A 118 0.48 -9.16 -13.55
N LYS A 119 -0.45 -8.21 -13.77
CA LYS A 119 -1.87 -8.48 -14.09
C LYS A 119 -2.63 -9.26 -13.01
N ASN A 120 -2.13 -9.27 -11.78
CA ASN A 120 -2.73 -9.95 -10.64
C ASN A 120 -3.04 -8.96 -9.53
N LEU A 121 -4.13 -9.23 -8.80
CA LEU A 121 -4.52 -8.50 -7.61
C LEU A 121 -4.17 -9.32 -6.38
N PHE A 122 -3.45 -8.71 -5.45
CA PHE A 122 -3.05 -9.31 -4.19
C PHE A 122 -3.50 -8.46 -3.01
N GLU A 123 -3.90 -9.14 -1.95
CA GLU A 123 -4.00 -8.60 -0.61
C GLU A 123 -2.80 -9.13 0.20
N LEU A 124 -1.96 -8.21 0.66
CA LEU A 124 -0.79 -8.51 1.49
C LEU A 124 -1.05 -7.95 2.88
N VAL A 125 -1.10 -8.81 3.90
CA VAL A 125 -1.39 -8.40 5.26
C VAL A 125 -0.17 -8.68 6.13
N LEU A 126 0.37 -7.65 6.79
CA LEU A 126 1.27 -7.84 7.92
C LEU A 126 0.42 -7.77 9.19
N ASP A 127 0.27 -8.90 9.86
CA ASP A 127 -0.31 -8.94 11.21
C ASP A 127 0.81 -8.84 12.28
N ARG A 128 0.51 -9.14 13.55
CA ARG A 128 1.51 -9.05 14.63
C ARG A 128 2.51 -10.21 14.66
N LYS A 129 2.20 -11.32 13.99
CA LYS A 129 2.93 -12.59 14.02
C LYS A 129 3.67 -12.82 12.71
N GLU A 130 2.99 -12.65 11.58
CA GLU A 130 3.50 -13.04 10.27
C GLU A 130 2.88 -12.24 9.11
N ARG A 131 3.32 -12.59 7.90
CA ARG A 131 2.86 -12.02 6.63
C ARG A 131 1.88 -12.98 5.97
N HIS A 132 0.78 -12.46 5.48
CA HIS A 132 -0.21 -13.17 4.69
C HIS A 132 -0.23 -12.63 3.27
N ARG A 133 -0.49 -13.51 2.31
CA ARG A 133 -0.62 -13.17 0.90
C ARG A 133 -1.79 -13.92 0.30
N THR A 134 -2.78 -13.17 -0.16
CA THR A 134 -3.96 -13.70 -0.85
C THR A 134 -3.98 -13.16 -2.26
N ARG A 135 -4.12 -14.03 -3.26
CA ARG A 135 -4.41 -13.62 -4.65
C ARG A 135 -5.92 -13.60 -4.83
N LEU A 136 -6.42 -12.52 -5.43
CA LEU A 136 -7.84 -12.25 -5.55
C LEU A 136 -8.32 -12.39 -6.99
N ASP A 137 -9.61 -12.64 -7.15
CA ASP A 137 -10.24 -12.75 -8.48
C ASP A 137 -10.34 -11.38 -9.15
N VAL A 138 -9.52 -11.17 -10.18
CA VAL A 138 -9.47 -9.90 -10.93
C VAL A 138 -10.70 -9.66 -11.81
N THR A 139 -11.62 -10.62 -11.94
CA THR A 139 -12.83 -10.48 -12.77
C THR A 139 -14.00 -9.87 -12.01
N GLN A 140 -13.88 -9.71 -10.69
CA GLN A 140 -14.93 -9.21 -9.82
C GLN A 140 -14.50 -7.90 -9.14
N PRO A 141 -15.45 -7.00 -8.83
CA PRO A 141 -15.15 -5.84 -7.99
C PRO A 141 -14.83 -6.27 -6.57
N HIS A 142 -13.92 -5.55 -5.92
CA HIS A 142 -13.56 -5.75 -4.52
C HIS A 142 -13.63 -4.42 -3.77
N ILE A 143 -13.98 -4.50 -2.49
CA ILE A 143 -13.99 -3.35 -1.58
C ILE A 143 -13.38 -3.76 -0.24
N TRP A 144 -12.56 -2.87 0.29
CA TRP A 144 -11.96 -3.00 1.61
C TRP A 144 -12.24 -1.76 2.43
N SER A 145 -12.38 -1.95 3.74
CA SER A 145 -12.49 -0.85 4.69
C SER A 145 -11.67 -1.18 5.94
N SER A 146 -10.79 -0.27 6.35
CA SER A 146 -10.02 -0.42 7.59
C SER A 146 -10.81 0.15 8.77
N SER A 147 -11.09 -0.68 9.79
CA SER A 147 -11.66 -0.22 11.07
C SER A 147 -10.66 0.52 11.92
#